data_AF-A0A0E3PME4-F1
#
_entry.id   AF-A0A0E3PME4-F1
#
_cell.length_a   1.000
_cell.length_b   1.000
_cell.length_c   1.000
_cell.angle_alpha   90.00
_cell.angle_beta   90.00
_cell.angle_gamma   90.00
#
_symmetry.space_group_name_H-M   'P 1'
#
loop_
_entity.id
_entity.type
_entity.pdbx_description
1 polymer ?
#
loop_
_entity_poly.entity_id
_entity_poly.type
_entity_poly.pdbx_seq_one_letter_code
_entity_poly.pdbx_strand_id
1 'polypeptide(L)'
;MKKIDRVKKRFVEEGLEVALNGKESDRIYNKKVDGDAEAHLIALSCSQPPEGFARWSLRLLADKAVELGYFEDISHETVRRTLKKRNQTLAKERMGNSSGTKQ
;
A
#
# COMPACT_ATOMS: atom_id res chain seq x y z
N MET A 1 -6.13 -32.94 -0.29
CA MET A 1 -5.58 -32.29 -1.50
C MET A 1 -6.66 -32.32 -2.60
N LYS A 2 -7.43 -31.22 -2.80
CA LYS A 2 -8.61 -31.17 -3.71
C LYS A 2 -8.45 -30.07 -4.79
N LYS A 3 -7.37 -30.12 -5.58
CA LYS A 3 -7.04 -29.03 -6.53
C LYS A 3 -7.60 -29.27 -7.95
N ILE A 4 -7.53 -30.50 -8.47
CA ILE A 4 -7.91 -30.78 -9.86
C ILE A 4 -9.41 -30.68 -10.07
N ASP A 5 -10.23 -31.25 -9.18
CA ASP A 5 -11.70 -31.25 -9.35
C ASP A 5 -12.29 -29.84 -9.39
N ARG A 6 -11.71 -28.91 -8.63
CA ARG A 6 -12.12 -27.49 -8.65
C ARG A 6 -11.76 -26.78 -9.94
N VAL A 7 -10.68 -27.20 -10.61
CA VAL A 7 -10.28 -26.64 -11.92
C VAL A 7 -11.16 -27.23 -13.02
N LYS A 8 -11.42 -28.55 -12.98
CA LYS A 8 -12.36 -29.22 -13.89
C LYS A 8 -13.75 -28.62 -13.81
N LYS A 9 -14.26 -28.44 -12.59
CA LYS A 9 -15.56 -27.80 -12.33
C LYS A 9 -15.62 -26.39 -12.94
N ARG A 10 -14.63 -25.54 -12.64
CA ARG A 10 -14.53 -24.19 -13.22
C ARG A 10 -14.44 -24.18 -14.74
N PHE A 11 -13.68 -25.10 -15.34
CA PHE A 11 -13.58 -25.20 -16.80
C PHE A 11 -14.94 -25.49 -17.44
N VAL A 12 -15.71 -26.42 -16.85
CA VAL A 12 -17.03 -26.81 -17.37
C VAL A 12 -18.08 -25.73 -17.12
N GLU A 13 -18.07 -25.09 -15.94
CA GLU A 13 -19.12 -24.16 -15.52
C GLU A 13 -18.85 -22.70 -15.92
N GLU A 14 -17.59 -22.27 -15.95
CA GLU A 14 -17.19 -20.86 -16.08
C GLU A 14 -16.25 -20.62 -17.28
N GLY A 15 -15.83 -21.68 -17.96
CA GLY A 15 -14.98 -21.62 -19.16
C GLY A 15 -13.48 -21.64 -18.90
N LEU A 16 -12.71 -21.65 -19.99
CA LEU A 16 -11.24 -21.81 -19.96
C LEU A 16 -10.53 -20.67 -19.22
N GLU A 17 -10.91 -19.43 -19.51
CA GLU A 17 -10.25 -18.26 -18.94
C GLU A 17 -10.35 -18.21 -17.41
N VAL A 18 -11.53 -18.50 -16.87
CA VAL A 18 -11.77 -18.53 -15.42
C VAL A 18 -11.09 -19.74 -14.75
N ALA A 19 -10.96 -20.86 -15.46
CA ALA A 19 -10.25 -22.03 -14.96
C ALA A 19 -8.74 -21.79 -14.81
N LEU A 20 -8.14 -21.03 -15.74
CA LEU A 20 -6.72 -20.69 -15.75
C LEU A 20 -6.39 -19.54 -14.79
N ASN A 21 -7.14 -18.44 -14.89
CA ASN A 21 -6.80 -17.17 -14.22
C ASN A 21 -7.55 -16.98 -12.89
N GLY A 22 -8.58 -17.79 -12.65
CA GLY A 22 -9.53 -17.55 -11.56
C GLY A 22 -10.61 -16.55 -11.96
N LYS A 23 -11.66 -16.46 -11.13
CA LYS A 23 -12.73 -15.48 -11.32
C LYS A 23 -12.22 -14.11 -10.86
N GLU A 24 -12.59 -13.06 -11.61
CA GLU A 24 -12.43 -11.69 -11.12
C GLU A 24 -13.15 -11.54 -9.77
N SER A 25 -12.48 -10.87 -8.83
CA SER A 25 -13.01 -10.67 -7.50
C SER A 25 -14.08 -9.60 -7.53
N ASP A 26 -15.33 -9.95 -7.20
CA ASP A 26 -16.45 -9.01 -7.04
C ASP A 26 -16.27 -8.06 -5.83
N ARG A 27 -15.16 -8.17 -5.09
CA ARG A 27 -14.89 -7.37 -3.89
C ARG A 27 -14.47 -5.94 -4.24
N ILE A 28 -15.36 -5.00 -3.94
CA ILE A 28 -15.07 -3.57 -3.97
C ILE A 28 -14.52 -3.15 -2.60
N TYR A 29 -13.26 -2.76 -2.55
CA TYR A 29 -12.66 -2.17 -1.35
C TYR A 29 -12.67 -0.64 -1.50
N ASN A 30 -13.36 0.05 -0.60
CA ASN A 30 -13.23 1.51 -0.50
C ASN A 30 -11.82 1.83 -0.03
N LYS A 31 -11.03 2.49 -0.87
CA LYS A 31 -9.70 2.96 -0.49
C LYS A 31 -9.88 4.15 0.45
N LYS A 32 -9.28 4.07 1.64
CA LYS A 32 -9.20 5.21 2.59
C LYS A 32 -8.37 6.39 2.05
N VAL A 33 -7.49 6.13 1.07
CA VAL A 33 -6.61 7.13 0.48
C VAL A 33 -7.00 7.26 -0.98
N ASP A 34 -7.51 8.45 -1.33
CA ASP A 34 -7.73 8.87 -2.71
C ASP A 34 -6.49 9.64 -3.23
N GLY A 35 -6.57 10.13 -4.47
CA GLY A 35 -5.45 10.83 -5.11
C GLY A 35 -5.10 12.15 -4.41
N ASP A 36 -6.10 12.89 -3.96
CA ASP A 36 -5.89 14.17 -3.28
C ASP A 36 -5.27 13.95 -1.91
N ALA A 37 -5.78 13.02 -1.11
CA ALA A 37 -5.24 12.71 0.20
C ALA A 37 -3.81 12.13 0.11
N GLU A 38 -3.49 11.37 -0.94
CA GLU A 38 -2.12 10.96 -1.25
C GLU A 38 -1.22 12.18 -1.54
N ALA A 39 -1.68 13.14 -2.35
CA ALA A 39 -0.92 14.34 -2.66
C ALA A 39 -0.62 15.17 -1.38
N HIS A 40 -1.59 15.31 -0.48
CA HIS A 40 -1.39 15.98 0.81
C HIS A 40 -0.37 15.27 1.69
N LEU A 41 -0.41 13.93 1.77
CA LEU A 41 0.61 13.15 2.50
C LEU A 41 2.00 13.31 1.91
N ILE A 42 2.13 13.34 0.58
CA ILE A 42 3.41 13.55 -0.09
C ILE A 42 3.92 14.95 0.22
N ALA A 43 3.09 15.97 0.09
CA ALA A 43 3.45 17.36 0.38
C ALA A 43 3.92 17.53 1.83
N LEU A 44 3.18 16.96 2.79
CA LEU A 44 3.57 16.96 4.21
C LEU A 44 4.91 16.26 4.43
N SER A 45 5.14 15.11 3.78
CA SER A 45 6.42 14.40 3.91
C SER A 45 7.62 15.17 3.35
N CYS A 46 7.39 16.13 2.45
CA CYS A 46 8.41 17.00 1.87
C CYS A 46 8.70 18.25 2.72
N SER A 47 7.84 18.60 3.67
CA SER A 47 8.02 19.78 4.50
C SER A 47 8.98 19.52 5.67
N GLN A 48 9.35 20.58 6.39
CA GLN A 48 10.13 20.45 7.61
C GLN A 48 9.32 19.70 8.68
N PRO A 49 9.93 18.74 9.41
CA PRO A 49 9.29 18.11 10.56
C PRO A 49 9.01 19.14 11.67
N PRO A 50 8.00 18.88 12.51
CA PRO A 50 7.65 19.75 13.63
C PRO A 50 8.79 19.81 14.65
N GLU A 51 8.78 20.87 15.46
CA GLU A 51 9.78 21.13 16.48
C GLU A 51 9.93 19.94 17.44
N GLY A 52 11.17 19.64 17.84
CA GLY A 52 11.51 18.47 18.66
C GLY A 52 11.77 17.18 17.87
N PHE A 53 11.55 17.17 16.54
CA PHE A 53 11.83 16.00 15.71
C PHE A 53 12.88 16.29 14.63
N ALA A 54 13.88 15.42 14.51
CA ALA A 54 14.89 15.52 13.46
C ALA A 54 14.37 15.12 12.06
N ARG A 55 13.28 14.33 11.99
CA ARG A 55 12.72 13.80 10.74
C ARG A 55 11.26 13.38 10.91
N TRP A 56 10.53 13.31 9.81
CA TRP A 56 9.23 12.65 9.74
C TRP A 56 9.36 11.15 10.04
N SER A 57 8.63 10.68 11.05
CA SER A 57 8.34 9.27 11.26
C SER A 57 6.96 8.93 10.67
N LEU A 58 6.70 7.66 10.37
CA LEU A 58 5.40 7.24 9.82
C LEU A 58 4.23 7.52 10.77
N ARG A 59 4.47 7.40 12.09
CA ARG A 59 3.47 7.72 13.11
C ARG A 59 3.21 9.23 13.17
N LEU A 60 4.28 10.02 13.19
CA LEU A 60 4.19 11.48 13.21
C LEU A 60 3.46 12.02 11.96
N LEU A 61 3.69 11.42 10.79
CA LEU A 61 2.94 11.77 9.57
C LEU A 61 1.46 11.40 9.67
N ALA A 62 1.14 10.23 10.25
CA ALA A 62 -0.24 9.83 10.46
C ALA A 62 -0.97 10.79 11.40
N ASP A 63 -0.36 11.07 12.56
CA ASP A 63 -0.92 11.97 13.58
C ASP A 63 -1.12 13.38 13.00
N LYS A 64 -0.12 13.92 12.28
CA LYS A 64 -0.23 15.23 11.64
C LYS A 64 -1.22 15.28 10.49
N ALA A 65 -1.38 14.19 9.72
CA ALA A 65 -2.37 14.16 8.65
C ALA A 65 -3.81 14.15 9.19
N VAL A 66 -4.05 13.56 10.37
CA VAL A 66 -5.33 13.66 11.09
C VAL A 66 -5.51 15.06 11.68
N GLU A 67 -4.48 15.62 12.31
CA GLU A 67 -4.53 16.98 12.89
C GLU A 67 -4.88 18.05 11.84
N LEU A 68 -4.36 17.91 10.62
CA LEU A 68 -4.63 18.81 9.50
C LEU A 68 -5.97 18.52 8.78
N GLY A 69 -6.72 17.51 9.23
CA GLY A 69 -8.04 17.17 8.68
C GLY A 69 -8.00 16.47 7.32
N TYR A 70 -6.85 15.95 6.88
CA TYR A 70 -6.77 15.18 5.63
C TYR A 70 -7.39 13.79 5.75
N PHE A 71 -7.48 13.25 6.97
CA PHE A 71 -8.12 11.98 7.27
C PHE A 71 -8.85 12.06 8.62
N GLU A 72 -10.01 11.40 8.73
CA GLU A 72 -10.66 11.18 10.04
C GLU A 72 -9.83 10.25 10.93
N ASP A 73 -9.27 9.19 10.34
CA ASP A 73 -8.37 8.23 10.98
C ASP A 73 -7.49 7.55 9.92
N ILE A 74 -6.18 7.53 10.16
CA ILE A 74 -5.21 6.84 9.31
C ILE A 74 -4.16 6.09 10.12
N SER A 75 -3.95 4.82 9.78
CA SER A 75 -2.86 4.03 10.34
C SER A 75 -1.52 4.39 9.70
N HIS A 76 -0.45 4.37 10.50
CA HIS A 76 0.92 4.46 10.02
C HIS A 76 1.26 3.43 8.93
N GLU A 77 0.60 2.27 8.91
CA GLU A 77 0.78 1.27 7.84
C GLU A 77 0.14 1.72 6.52
N THR A 78 -0.96 2.47 6.57
CA THR A 78 -1.55 3.10 5.39
C THR A 78 -0.58 4.13 4.83
N VAL A 79 -0.05 5.02 5.67
CA VAL A 79 0.98 6.00 5.27
C VAL A 79 2.21 5.31 4.66
N ARG A 80 2.69 4.22 5.26
CA ARG A 80 3.82 3.43 4.73
C ARG A 80 3.53 2.88 3.33
N ARG A 81 2.32 2.35 3.11
CA ARG A 81 1.90 1.78 1.82
C ARG A 81 1.80 2.88 0.75
N THR A 82 1.17 4.01 1.08
CA THR A 82 1.06 5.18 0.21
C THR A 82 2.44 5.70 -0.19
N LEU A 83 3.34 5.92 0.77
CA LEU A 83 4.67 6.45 0.51
C LEU A 83 5.68 5.39 0.02
N LYS A 84 5.28 4.13 -0.19
CA LYS A 84 6.21 3.03 -0.51
C LYS A 84 7.08 3.32 -1.73
N LYS A 85 6.47 3.74 -2.84
CA LYS A 85 7.18 4.01 -4.11
C LYS A 85 8.16 5.16 -3.95
N ARG A 86 7.72 6.26 -3.34
CA ARG A 86 8.57 7.41 -3.02
C ARG A 86 9.75 7.02 -2.13
N ASN A 87 9.50 6.26 -1.06
CA ASN A 87 10.55 5.78 -0.16
C ASN A 87 11.55 4.84 -0.84
N GLN A 88 11.13 4.06 -1.84
CA GLN A 88 12.05 3.26 -2.66
C GLN A 88 12.97 4.15 -3.51
N THR A 89 12.42 5.21 -4.12
CA THR A 89 13.20 6.17 -4.91
C THR A 89 14.19 6.98 -4.06
N LEU A 90 13.80 7.37 -2.85
CA LEU A 90 14.64 8.15 -1.93
C LEU A 90 15.60 7.29 -1.08
N ALA A 91 15.49 5.97 -1.16
CA ALA A 91 16.37 5.07 -0.43
C ALA A 91 17.79 5.19 -1.02
N LYS A 92 18.74 5.61 -0.18
CA LYS A 92 20.17 5.48 -0.50
C LYS A 92 20.53 4.00 -0.61
N GLU A 93 21.58 3.70 -1.39
CA GLU A 93 22.17 2.36 -1.42
C GLU A 93 22.46 1.92 0.03
N ARG A 94 21.89 0.78 0.41
CA ARG A 94 22.12 0.21 1.72
C ARG A 94 23.51 -0.42 1.70
N MET A 95 24.40 0.09 2.55
CA MET A 95 25.75 -0.46 2.77
C MET A 95 25.71 -1.78 3.56
N GLY A 96 24.82 -2.70 3.19
CA GLY A 96 24.65 -3.99 3.86
C GLY A 96 23.75 -4.93 3.06
N ASN A 97 24.06 -6.23 3.13
CA ASN A 97 23.33 -7.29 2.43
C ASN A 97 21.88 -7.37 2.93
N SER A 98 20.96 -6.71 2.24
CA SER A 98 19.54 -7.02 2.38
C SER A 98 19.27 -8.33 1.65
N SER A 99 18.85 -9.35 2.39
CA SER A 99 18.38 -10.63 1.84
C SER A 99 17.43 -10.36 0.68
N GLY A 100 17.84 -10.78 -0.52
CA GLY A 100 17.20 -10.39 -1.77
C GLY A 100 15.70 -10.60 -1.76
N THR A 101 14.96 -9.56 -2.14
CA THR A 101 13.61 -9.68 -2.67
C THR A 101 13.69 -10.55 -3.93
N LYS A 102 13.32 -11.83 -3.82
CA LYS A 102 12.96 -12.63 -4.99
C LYS A 102 11.71 -12.02 -5.61
N GLN A 103 11.79 -11.74 -6.91
CA GLN A 103 10.64 -11.48 -7.79
C GLN A 103 9.70 -12.68 -7.80
#